data_AF-A0A011PIE6-F1
#
_entry.id   AF-A0A011PIE6-F1
#
_cell.length_a   1.000
_cell.length_b   1.000
_cell.length_c   1.000
_cell.angle_alpha   90.00
_cell.angle_beta   90.00
_cell.angle_gamma   90.00
#
_symmetry.space_group_name_H-M   'P 1'
#
loop_
_entity.id
_entity.type
_entity.pdbx_description
1 polymer ?
#
loop_
_entity_poly.entity_id
_entity_poly.type
_entity_poly.pdbx_seq_one_letter_code
_entity_poly.pdbx_strand_id
1 'polypeptide(L)'
;MSLWLISNRAAQRVDGVLNKGLFTEKRIALDTKQKNIDSGAPVRVLDLAPLDDVQDEWLFVEYADALDNDIFTPEESGWMLKRYLGSPLEQRSHPVDVERFTRDCAYVEMASANGAGEAEATVLAADYLIALAVIETKLRDLDTQLPGTDAIGPFQITDAEWSAFLASGVDDRFGPGQRFVPAYQIQCADFLTKRDWAAFVKAMPTAPEGEPVAPSYLNLFQARLIGPAAAAEIAKVVGATGGGQQTVDTAMRSAGIPAGEIDALATRRAKWLKKDGTWRTVADFDAHTETTLRDGLLHGHELLVQHFPDFVIAPSSDAAPWFGVASKEMTDWASPAEDLSETSEAGRKRITQQYFMATSYHPDRVEHWCGAFIAYCLASCDDQAIAESVVPGAAKAANWRNWGNVDLTAGSIDQVPKGAVVTLTKTSDSGPSGHVTFFVRRDGESNFIGLGGNQSNTVTESSYPIARISAVRWLNVAQDVGGIGFSRGTGDMAAISDEDKVIMAKTLWGEARSEQSDEAVKAVGAVILNRLASSRYPNTLAGVCRQPKQFSCWNSNDPNRAKIDALQETDRDFIRMRKIVDELIASGPQSVLPASVLHYHTATISADWSRGEPVFRRIGSHNFYANIA
;
A
#
# COMPACT_ATOMS: atom_id res chain seq x y z
N MET A 1 11.59 -3.75 24.03
CA MET A 1 11.65 -4.06 25.49
C MET A 1 10.86 -5.33 25.76
N SER A 2 11.41 -6.29 26.50
CA SER A 2 10.72 -7.56 26.79
C SER A 2 9.66 -7.40 27.86
N LEU A 3 8.51 -8.07 27.68
CA LEU A 3 7.49 -8.23 28.72
C LEU A 3 7.81 -9.44 29.58
N TRP A 4 7.59 -9.32 30.89
CA TRP A 4 7.81 -10.37 31.89
C TRP A 4 6.55 -10.51 32.74
N LEU A 5 6.22 -11.73 33.16
CA LEU A 5 5.16 -11.91 34.15
C LEU A 5 5.68 -11.57 35.54
N ILE A 6 4.83 -11.17 36.48
CA ILE A 6 5.21 -11.20 37.91
C ILE A 6 5.25 -12.67 38.37
N SER A 7 6.27 -13.03 39.14
CA SER A 7 6.50 -14.38 39.66
C SER A 7 5.26 -14.98 40.34
N ASN A 8 4.85 -16.17 39.89
CA ASN A 8 3.65 -16.88 40.33
C ASN A 8 3.73 -17.55 41.72
N ARG A 9 4.79 -17.31 42.50
CA ARG A 9 4.90 -17.91 43.83
C ARG A 9 4.01 -17.16 44.80
N ALA A 10 2.95 -17.83 45.28
CA ALA A 10 1.98 -17.31 46.24
C ALA A 10 2.65 -16.50 47.36
N ALA A 11 2.15 -15.26 47.58
CA ALA A 11 2.49 -14.33 48.65
C ALA A 11 3.85 -14.59 49.33
N GLN A 12 4.95 -14.33 48.63
CA GLN A 12 6.26 -14.39 49.27
C GLN A 12 6.51 -13.14 50.13
N ARG A 13 7.11 -13.35 51.30
CA ARG A 13 7.74 -12.29 52.09
C ARG A 13 9.22 -12.25 51.73
N VAL A 14 9.73 -11.08 51.37
CA VAL A 14 11.17 -10.83 51.21
C VAL A 14 11.52 -9.68 52.15
N ASP A 15 12.52 -9.88 53.00
CA ASP A 15 12.94 -8.91 54.03
C ASP A 15 11.78 -8.43 54.94
N GLY A 16 10.79 -9.30 55.17
CA GLY A 16 9.63 -9.03 56.01
C GLY A 16 8.44 -8.38 55.29
N VAL A 17 8.60 -7.96 54.03
CA VAL A 17 7.57 -7.28 53.22
C VAL A 17 6.87 -8.29 52.32
N LEU A 18 5.53 -8.30 52.36
CA LEU A 18 4.68 -9.10 51.47
C LEU A 18 4.74 -8.55 50.03
N ASN A 19 4.61 -9.42 49.02
CA ASN A 19 4.53 -9.04 47.60
C ASN A 19 3.50 -7.92 47.29
N LYS A 20 2.51 -7.68 48.17
CA LYS A 20 1.63 -6.49 48.16
C LYS A 20 2.36 -5.14 48.35
N GLY A 21 3.66 -5.16 48.60
CA GLY A 21 4.51 -4.01 48.84
C GLY A 21 5.72 -3.94 47.90
N LEU A 22 5.59 -4.41 46.65
CA LEU A 22 6.66 -4.47 45.65
C LEU A 22 7.50 -3.18 45.51
N PHE A 23 6.92 -2.01 45.79
CA PHE A 23 7.58 -0.69 45.68
C PHE A 23 8.00 -0.06 47.02
N THR A 24 7.94 -0.80 48.12
CA THR A 24 7.84 -0.21 49.48
C THR A 24 9.15 -0.10 50.26
N GLU A 25 10.32 0.05 49.63
CA GLU A 25 11.50 0.50 50.37
C GLU A 25 12.23 1.68 49.72
N LYS A 26 12.01 2.84 50.38
CA LYS A 26 12.87 4.03 50.48
C LYS A 26 13.06 4.92 49.24
N ARG A 27 11.97 5.31 48.59
CA ARG A 27 11.75 6.74 48.21
C ARG A 27 10.32 7.15 47.80
N ILE A 28 9.34 6.35 48.21
CA ILE A 28 7.90 6.64 48.41
C ILE A 28 7.25 7.61 47.39
N ALA A 29 6.70 7.05 46.32
CA ALA A 29 5.49 7.57 45.68
C ALA A 29 4.28 7.18 46.55
N LEU A 30 3.43 8.16 46.88
CA LEU A 30 2.43 8.06 47.95
C LEU A 30 1.11 7.39 47.50
N ASP A 31 0.94 7.03 46.22
CA ASP A 31 -0.36 6.61 45.67
C ASP A 31 -0.57 5.08 45.58
N THR A 32 0.49 4.27 45.60
CA THR A 32 0.38 2.84 45.24
C THR A 32 -0.28 1.97 46.32
N LYS A 33 -0.55 2.51 47.52
CA LYS A 33 -1.11 1.73 48.65
C LYS A 33 -2.56 1.29 48.44
N GLN A 34 -3.25 1.84 47.44
CA GLN A 34 -4.66 1.53 47.18
C GLN A 34 -4.90 0.37 46.20
N LYS A 35 -3.89 -0.09 45.44
CA LYS A 35 -4.11 -1.07 44.36
C LYS A 35 -3.36 -2.38 44.61
N ASN A 36 -4.09 -3.50 44.59
CA ASN A 36 -3.52 -4.84 44.74
C ASN A 36 -3.07 -5.31 43.35
N ILE A 37 -1.76 -5.32 43.07
CA ILE A 37 -1.23 -5.90 41.83
C ILE A 37 -1.26 -7.43 41.95
N ASP A 38 -1.84 -8.09 40.95
CA ASP A 38 -2.03 -9.54 40.95
C ASP A 38 -0.80 -10.33 40.46
N SER A 39 -0.65 -11.54 40.99
CA SER A 39 0.35 -12.51 40.53
C SER A 39 0.08 -12.89 39.07
N GLY A 40 1.11 -12.81 38.21
CA GLY A 40 0.96 -13.08 36.78
C GLY A 40 0.61 -11.86 35.92
N ALA A 41 0.56 -10.65 36.49
CA ALA A 41 0.45 -9.42 35.73
C ALA A 41 1.69 -9.23 34.80
N PRO A 42 1.52 -8.72 33.56
CA PRO A 42 2.64 -8.36 32.69
C PRO A 42 3.40 -7.13 33.19
N VAL A 43 4.70 -7.09 32.91
CA VAL A 43 5.64 -6.03 33.32
C VAL A 43 6.58 -5.72 32.15
N ARG A 44 6.71 -4.42 31.80
CA ARG A 44 7.63 -3.92 30.78
C ARG A 44 8.84 -3.27 31.46
N VAL A 45 10.04 -3.74 31.15
CA VAL A 45 11.29 -3.19 31.71
C VAL A 45 11.74 -1.98 30.89
N LEU A 46 11.90 -0.82 31.54
CA LEU A 46 12.07 0.48 30.88
C LEU A 46 13.52 0.93 30.66
N ASP A 47 14.52 0.39 31.36
CA ASP A 47 15.92 0.68 31.06
C ASP A 47 16.91 -0.30 31.72
N LEU A 48 17.99 -0.64 30.99
CA LEU A 48 19.12 -1.45 31.45
C LEU A 48 20.33 -0.52 31.66
N ALA A 49 20.32 0.32 32.68
CA ALA A 49 21.51 1.09 33.04
C ALA A 49 22.42 0.29 34.00
N PRO A 50 23.76 0.28 33.81
CA PRO A 50 24.68 -0.44 34.68
C PRO A 50 24.86 0.37 35.97
N LEU A 51 24.41 -0.16 37.11
CA LEU A 51 24.55 0.53 38.39
C LEU A 51 24.89 -0.47 39.50
N ASP A 52 26.05 -0.22 40.12
CA ASP A 52 26.69 -0.76 41.34
C ASP A 52 26.03 -1.95 42.06
N ASP A 53 26.84 -2.91 42.54
CA ASP A 53 26.56 -4.22 43.16
C ASP A 53 25.31 -4.42 44.06
N VAL A 54 24.63 -3.35 44.51
CA VAL A 54 23.36 -3.39 45.29
C VAL A 54 22.13 -2.98 44.47
N GLN A 55 22.33 -2.26 43.36
CA GLN A 55 21.30 -1.88 42.36
C GLN A 55 21.22 -2.88 41.20
N ASP A 56 22.15 -3.83 41.10
CA ASP A 56 22.13 -4.93 40.14
C ASP A 56 20.91 -5.85 40.27
N GLU A 57 20.20 -5.82 41.40
CA GLU A 57 18.99 -6.61 41.62
C GLU A 57 17.68 -5.88 41.29
N TRP A 58 17.68 -4.57 41.02
CA TRP A 58 16.46 -3.78 40.80
C TRP A 58 16.33 -3.31 39.34
N LEU A 59 15.09 -3.21 38.85
CA LEU A 59 14.75 -2.74 37.52
C LEU A 59 13.66 -1.68 37.62
N PHE A 60 13.76 -0.62 36.81
CA PHE A 60 12.65 0.29 36.61
C PHE A 60 11.71 -0.30 35.57
N VAL A 61 10.44 -0.43 35.94
CA VAL A 61 9.44 -1.15 35.17
C VAL A 61 8.13 -0.38 35.10
N GLU A 62 7.37 -0.61 34.05
CA GLU A 62 5.93 -0.38 34.01
C GLU A 62 5.20 -1.70 34.22
N TYR A 63 4.00 -1.66 34.78
CA TYR A 63 3.13 -2.84 34.89
C TYR A 63 1.73 -2.54 34.37
N ALA A 64 0.99 -3.61 34.07
CA ALA A 64 -0.44 -3.58 33.74
C ALA A 64 -1.14 -4.76 34.45
N ASP A 65 -2.38 -4.61 34.90
CA ASP A 65 -3.13 -5.68 35.58
C ASP A 65 -3.42 -6.85 34.63
N ALA A 66 -3.59 -6.57 33.33
CA ALA A 66 -3.74 -7.56 32.26
C ALA A 66 -3.22 -7.03 30.91
N LEU A 67 -3.07 -7.92 29.93
CA LEU A 67 -2.93 -7.51 28.54
C LEU A 67 -4.33 -7.33 27.95
N ASP A 68 -4.60 -6.20 27.33
CA ASP A 68 -5.81 -5.98 26.55
C ASP A 68 -5.50 -6.28 25.08
N ASN A 69 -5.98 -7.42 24.56
CA ASN A 69 -5.65 -7.91 23.21
C ASN A 69 -4.13 -7.90 22.91
N ASP A 70 -3.32 -8.41 23.83
CA ASP A 70 -1.84 -8.43 23.75
C ASP A 70 -1.18 -7.03 23.73
N ILE A 71 -1.96 -5.95 23.92
CA ILE A 71 -1.46 -4.60 24.11
C ILE A 71 -1.11 -4.41 25.58
N PHE A 72 0.16 -4.14 25.82
CA PHE A 72 0.63 -3.68 27.11
C PHE A 72 0.36 -2.18 27.27
N THR A 73 -0.67 -1.85 28.03
CA THR A 73 -1.00 -0.48 28.40
C THR A 73 -0.47 -0.23 29.81
N PRO A 74 0.61 0.56 29.99
CA PRO A 74 1.19 0.79 31.31
C PRO A 74 0.18 1.53 32.18
N GLU A 75 -0.13 0.97 33.35
CA GLU A 75 -1.00 1.61 34.33
C GLU A 75 -0.19 2.52 35.26
N GLU A 76 0.97 2.03 35.71
CA GLU A 76 1.91 2.75 36.57
C GLU A 76 3.35 2.30 36.28
N SER A 77 4.34 3.05 36.79
CA SER A 77 5.76 2.72 36.73
C SER A 77 6.44 2.81 38.09
N GLY A 78 7.52 2.03 38.30
CA GLY A 78 8.27 2.01 39.55
C GLY A 78 9.45 1.04 39.55
N TRP A 79 10.17 0.96 40.67
CA TRP A 79 11.30 0.05 40.84
C TRP A 79 10.87 -1.33 41.37
N MET A 80 11.34 -2.41 40.74
CA MET A 80 11.02 -3.80 41.09
C MET A 80 12.29 -4.67 41.13
N LEU A 81 12.39 -5.59 42.09
CA LEU A 81 13.50 -6.56 42.12
C LEU A 81 13.37 -7.60 40.99
N LYS A 82 14.48 -7.93 40.32
CA LYS A 82 14.61 -8.96 39.28
C LYS A 82 14.03 -10.31 39.70
N ARG A 83 14.18 -10.71 40.97
CA ARG A 83 13.63 -11.97 41.51
C ARG A 83 12.10 -12.04 41.56
N TYR A 84 11.41 -10.90 41.40
CA TYR A 84 9.95 -10.87 41.26
C TYR A 84 9.48 -10.92 39.81
N LEU A 85 10.39 -10.82 38.84
CA LEU A 85 10.08 -11.20 37.47
C LEU A 85 9.93 -12.72 37.39
N GLY A 86 8.83 -13.16 36.80
CA GLY A 86 8.53 -14.51 36.37
C GLY A 86 9.18 -14.82 35.03
N SER A 87 8.58 -15.68 34.22
CA SER A 87 9.09 -15.94 32.88
C SER A 87 8.81 -14.75 31.94
N PRO A 88 9.66 -14.51 30.92
CA PRO A 88 9.30 -13.63 29.82
C PRO A 88 7.95 -14.05 29.26
N LEU A 89 7.10 -13.07 29.00
CA LEU A 89 5.89 -13.31 28.24
C LEU A 89 6.32 -13.63 26.80
N GLU A 90 5.99 -14.81 26.30
CA GLU A 90 6.22 -15.13 24.89
C GLU A 90 5.30 -14.26 24.03
N GLN A 91 5.87 -13.23 23.41
CA GLN A 91 5.16 -12.44 22.41
C GLN A 91 5.09 -13.25 21.12
N ARG A 92 3.90 -13.75 20.79
CA ARG A 92 3.64 -14.53 19.58
C ARG A 92 2.84 -13.70 18.59
N SER A 93 3.01 -13.97 17.29
CA SER A 93 2.13 -13.38 16.29
C SER A 93 0.71 -13.93 16.44
N HIS A 94 -0.31 -13.10 16.25
CA HIS A 94 -1.67 -13.59 16.02
C HIS A 94 -1.71 -14.43 14.74
N PRO A 95 -2.64 -15.41 14.65
CA PRO A 95 -2.84 -16.16 13.41
C PRO A 95 -3.30 -15.24 12.27
N VAL A 96 -2.96 -15.62 11.04
CA VAL A 96 -3.41 -14.90 9.84
C VAL A 96 -4.83 -15.37 9.48
N ASP A 97 -5.78 -14.45 9.48
CA ASP A 97 -7.03 -14.61 8.72
C ASP A 97 -6.71 -14.33 7.25
N VAL A 98 -6.62 -15.38 6.44
CA VAL A 98 -6.13 -15.30 5.05
C VAL A 98 -7.06 -14.45 4.17
N GLU A 99 -8.38 -14.52 4.36
CA GLU A 99 -9.32 -13.70 3.59
C GLU A 99 -9.13 -12.22 3.93
N ARG A 100 -9.15 -11.90 5.23
CA ARG A 100 -9.00 -10.52 5.69
C ARG A 100 -7.63 -9.95 5.33
N PHE A 101 -6.57 -10.72 5.52
CA PHE A 101 -5.21 -10.32 5.17
C PHE A 101 -5.07 -10.01 3.67
N THR A 102 -5.66 -10.85 2.82
CA THR A 102 -5.66 -10.66 1.36
C THR A 102 -6.37 -9.38 0.96
N ARG A 103 -7.56 -9.13 1.53
CA ARG A 103 -8.31 -7.88 1.30
C ARG A 103 -7.56 -6.66 1.84
N ASP A 104 -6.91 -6.77 3.00
CA ASP A 104 -6.13 -5.68 3.59
C ASP A 104 -4.90 -5.31 2.75
N CYS A 105 -4.23 -6.29 2.12
CA CYS A 105 -3.19 -6.01 1.11
C CYS A 105 -3.72 -5.22 -0.08
N ALA A 106 -4.89 -5.62 -0.62
CA ALA A 106 -5.56 -4.89 -1.69
C ALA A 106 -5.94 -3.46 -1.29
N TYR A 107 -6.44 -3.26 -0.07
CA TYR A 107 -6.73 -1.91 0.42
C TYR A 107 -5.49 -1.04 0.57
N VAL A 108 -4.33 -1.61 0.94
CA VAL A 108 -3.07 -0.86 1.00
C VAL A 108 -2.61 -0.43 -0.39
N GLU A 109 -2.77 -1.28 -1.41
CA GLU A 109 -2.54 -0.90 -2.81
C GLU A 109 -3.47 0.26 -3.22
N MET A 110 -4.78 0.10 -3.00
CA MET A 110 -5.78 1.11 -3.35
C MET A 110 -5.54 2.45 -2.62
N ALA A 111 -5.15 2.40 -1.34
CA ALA A 111 -4.87 3.60 -0.56
C ALA A 111 -3.62 4.32 -1.08
N SER A 112 -2.58 3.56 -1.44
CA SER A 112 -1.35 4.12 -2.02
C SER A 112 -1.61 4.79 -3.38
N ALA A 113 -2.56 4.28 -4.16
CA ALA A 113 -2.93 4.85 -5.47
C ALA A 113 -3.71 6.18 -5.38
N ASN A 114 -4.31 6.50 -4.22
CA ASN A 114 -5.15 7.68 -4.04
C ASN A 114 -4.45 8.88 -3.34
N GLY A 115 -3.15 8.76 -3.02
CA GLY A 115 -2.39 9.80 -2.33
C GLY A 115 -1.80 10.84 -3.28
N ALA A 116 -2.42 12.02 -3.37
CA ALA A 116 -1.88 13.16 -4.13
C ALA A 116 -0.66 13.79 -3.42
N GLY A 117 0.52 13.64 -4.03
CA GLY A 117 1.79 14.23 -3.62
C GLY A 117 2.95 13.63 -4.43
N GLU A 118 4.13 14.27 -4.44
CA GLU A 118 5.34 13.89 -5.22
C GLU A 118 5.87 12.44 -5.03
N ALA A 119 5.16 11.60 -4.25
CA ALA A 119 5.38 10.17 -4.07
C ALA A 119 4.51 9.27 -4.99
N GLU A 120 3.91 9.81 -6.05
CA GLU A 120 3.07 9.11 -7.05
C GLU A 120 3.74 7.87 -7.70
N ALA A 121 5.05 7.67 -7.58
CA ALA A 121 5.79 6.62 -8.30
C ALA A 121 5.96 5.28 -7.56
N THR A 122 5.23 4.98 -6.48
CA THR A 122 5.53 3.79 -5.62
C THR A 122 4.31 3.02 -5.11
N VAL A 123 3.23 2.93 -5.89
CA VAL A 123 2.13 2.01 -5.57
C VAL A 123 2.64 0.56 -5.64
N LEU A 124 2.57 -0.17 -4.54
CA LEU A 124 2.90 -1.60 -4.50
C LEU A 124 1.65 -2.43 -4.73
N ALA A 125 1.77 -3.42 -5.60
CA ALA A 125 0.69 -4.34 -5.87
C ALA A 125 0.44 -5.28 -4.68
N ALA A 126 -0.83 -5.62 -4.46
CA ALA A 126 -1.31 -6.43 -3.37
C ALA A 126 -0.81 -7.87 -3.49
N ASP A 127 -0.71 -8.39 -4.72
CA ASP A 127 -0.13 -9.70 -5.00
C ASP A 127 1.34 -9.76 -4.56
N TYR A 128 2.10 -8.67 -4.72
CA TYR A 128 3.47 -8.55 -4.24
C TYR A 128 3.55 -8.56 -2.70
N LEU A 129 2.71 -7.80 -2.01
CA LEU A 129 2.65 -7.83 -0.54
C LEU A 129 2.27 -9.23 -0.02
N ILE A 130 1.29 -9.89 -0.64
CA ILE A 130 0.91 -11.25 -0.29
C ILE A 130 2.06 -12.22 -0.58
N ALA A 131 2.75 -12.08 -1.73
CA ALA A 131 3.88 -12.90 -2.10
C ALA A 131 5.00 -12.83 -1.05
N LEU A 132 5.36 -11.64 -0.56
CA LEU A 132 6.36 -11.49 0.51
C LEU A 132 5.97 -12.30 1.76
N ALA A 133 4.72 -12.20 2.19
CA ALA A 133 4.23 -12.91 3.36
C ALA A 133 4.17 -14.44 3.17
N VAL A 134 3.72 -14.89 2.00
CA VAL A 134 3.68 -16.30 1.61
C VAL A 134 5.09 -16.90 1.53
N ILE A 135 6.05 -16.18 0.96
CA ILE A 135 7.44 -16.65 0.81
C ILE A 135 8.13 -16.79 2.16
N GLU A 136 7.90 -15.86 3.08
CA GLU A 136 8.53 -15.89 4.40
C GLU A 136 7.94 -16.96 5.30
N THR A 137 6.61 -17.07 5.36
CA THR A 137 5.92 -17.83 6.41
C THR A 137 4.80 -18.74 5.91
N LYS A 138 4.49 -18.73 4.61
CA LYS A 138 3.30 -19.39 4.04
C LYS A 138 1.99 -18.97 4.74
N LEU A 139 1.98 -17.77 5.35
CA LEU A 139 0.90 -17.26 6.20
C LEU A 139 0.57 -18.14 7.42
N ARG A 140 1.50 -19.01 7.85
CA ARG A 140 1.27 -19.99 8.93
C ARG A 140 2.44 -20.11 9.90
N ASP A 141 3.67 -20.12 9.40
CA ASP A 141 4.90 -20.29 10.17
C ASP A 141 5.36 -18.92 10.71
N LEU A 142 4.57 -18.33 11.61
CA LEU A 142 4.66 -16.91 12.02
C LEU A 142 5.72 -16.62 13.09
N ASP A 143 6.29 -17.64 13.71
CA ASP A 143 7.43 -17.48 14.61
C ASP A 143 8.69 -17.04 13.83
N THR A 144 9.76 -16.67 14.55
CA THR A 144 11.00 -16.23 13.93
C THR A 144 11.60 -17.28 12.99
N GLN A 145 11.66 -16.93 11.71
CA GLN A 145 12.31 -17.67 10.63
C GLN A 145 13.74 -17.16 10.37
N LEU A 146 14.18 -16.13 11.11
CA LEU A 146 15.45 -15.43 10.92
C LEU A 146 16.32 -15.58 12.18
N PRO A 147 17.17 -16.63 12.26
CA PRO A 147 17.99 -16.94 13.43
C PRO A 147 18.81 -15.74 13.94
N GLY A 148 18.77 -15.49 15.24
CA GLY A 148 19.50 -14.38 15.86
C GLY A 148 18.83 -13.01 15.70
N THR A 149 17.54 -12.98 15.33
CA THR A 149 16.71 -11.77 15.31
C THR A 149 15.44 -11.98 16.13
N ASP A 150 14.74 -10.89 16.40
CA ASP A 150 13.40 -10.90 17.00
C ASP A 150 12.28 -10.86 15.95
N ALA A 151 12.59 -11.11 14.68
CA ALA A 151 11.63 -11.05 13.57
C ALA A 151 10.39 -11.93 13.82
N ILE A 152 9.21 -11.42 13.48
CA ILE A 152 7.96 -12.14 13.74
C ILE A 152 6.87 -11.82 12.73
N GLY A 153 5.88 -12.69 12.63
CA GLY A 153 4.68 -12.53 11.82
C GLY A 153 4.90 -12.78 10.32
N PRO A 154 3.88 -12.52 9.50
CA PRO A 154 3.88 -12.90 8.09
C PRO A 154 5.06 -12.37 7.30
N PHE A 155 5.54 -11.16 7.62
CA PHE A 155 6.63 -10.49 6.90
C PHE A 155 7.98 -10.56 7.62
N GLN A 156 8.05 -11.27 8.75
CA GLN A 156 9.26 -11.39 9.57
C GLN A 156 9.85 -10.03 9.92
N ILE A 157 9.01 -9.13 10.44
CA ILE A 157 9.37 -7.75 10.80
C ILE A 157 10.12 -7.74 12.13
N THR A 158 11.29 -7.11 12.19
CA THR A 158 12.12 -6.93 13.40
C THR A 158 11.68 -5.72 14.26
N ASP A 159 12.13 -5.61 15.51
CA ASP A 159 11.74 -4.48 16.40
C ASP A 159 12.28 -3.17 15.88
N ALA A 160 13.50 -3.21 15.35
CA ALA A 160 14.15 -2.08 14.72
C ALA A 160 13.36 -1.61 13.48
N GLU A 161 12.87 -2.53 12.65
CA GLU A 161 12.05 -2.19 11.47
C GLU A 161 10.70 -1.61 11.87
N TRP A 162 10.02 -2.21 12.84
CA TRP A 162 8.76 -1.68 13.36
C TRP A 162 8.95 -0.30 13.99
N SER A 163 10.01 -0.11 14.77
CA SER A 163 10.34 1.20 15.37
C SER A 163 10.63 2.25 14.30
N ALA A 164 11.33 1.88 13.22
CA ALA A 164 11.55 2.78 12.09
C ALA A 164 10.23 3.14 11.38
N PHE A 165 9.30 2.20 11.26
CA PHE A 165 7.95 2.46 10.75
C PHE A 165 7.18 3.42 11.65
N LEU A 166 7.15 3.19 12.97
CA LEU A 166 6.49 4.11 13.91
C LEU A 166 7.11 5.53 13.85
N ALA A 167 8.44 5.60 13.76
CA ALA A 167 9.16 6.87 13.69
C ALA A 167 8.94 7.63 12.36
N SER A 168 8.49 6.95 11.30
CA SER A 168 8.22 7.58 10.01
C SER A 168 7.01 8.52 10.03
N GLY A 169 6.10 8.36 11.01
CA GLY A 169 4.85 9.12 11.08
C GLY A 169 3.86 8.78 9.97
N VAL A 170 4.05 7.66 9.25
CA VAL A 170 3.13 7.18 8.20
C VAL A 170 1.71 7.00 8.75
N ASP A 171 1.58 6.57 10.00
CA ASP A 171 0.29 6.48 10.69
C ASP A 171 0.51 6.53 12.21
N ASP A 172 0.00 7.59 12.83
CA ASP A 172 0.14 7.89 14.26
C ASP A 172 -0.76 7.01 15.16
N ARG A 173 -1.61 6.16 14.56
CA ARG A 173 -2.48 5.23 15.28
C ARG A 173 -1.76 3.95 15.70
N PHE A 174 -0.56 3.68 15.17
CA PHE A 174 0.21 2.49 15.53
C PHE A 174 1.07 2.71 16.76
N GLY A 175 1.11 1.69 17.61
CA GLY A 175 2.04 1.58 18.72
C GLY A 175 2.96 0.36 18.60
N PRO A 176 3.81 0.12 19.61
CA PRO A 176 4.73 -1.02 19.61
C PRO A 176 4.04 -2.39 19.58
N GLY A 177 2.84 -2.51 20.16
CA GLY A 177 2.10 -3.77 20.26
C GLY A 177 1.54 -4.28 18.92
N GLN A 178 1.23 -3.37 18.00
CA GLN A 178 0.63 -3.73 16.71
C GLN A 178 1.58 -4.54 15.80
N ARG A 179 2.87 -4.58 16.12
CA ARG A 179 3.85 -5.44 15.44
C ARG A 179 3.46 -6.92 15.45
N PHE A 180 2.76 -7.39 16.47
CA PHE A 180 2.40 -8.81 16.63
C PHE A 180 1.13 -9.20 15.87
N VAL A 181 0.44 -8.24 15.26
CA VAL A 181 -0.81 -8.47 14.52
C VAL A 181 -0.52 -8.47 13.01
N PRO A 182 -0.76 -9.59 12.29
CA PRO A 182 -0.49 -9.70 10.86
C PRO A 182 -1.04 -8.57 9.99
N ALA A 183 -2.27 -8.13 10.25
CA ALA A 183 -2.92 -7.08 9.46
C ALA A 183 -2.17 -5.74 9.53
N TYR A 184 -1.60 -5.39 10.69
CA TYR A 184 -0.85 -4.14 10.86
C TYR A 184 0.57 -4.23 10.29
N GLN A 185 1.12 -5.44 10.15
CA GLN A 185 2.40 -5.62 9.47
C GLN A 185 2.35 -5.28 7.97
N ILE A 186 1.18 -5.30 7.33
CA ILE A 186 1.04 -5.01 5.89
C ILE A 186 1.51 -3.59 5.55
N GLN A 187 1.10 -2.59 6.34
CA GLN A 187 1.52 -1.19 6.13
C GLN A 187 2.99 -0.97 6.46
N CYS A 188 3.52 -1.68 7.47
CA CYS A 188 4.95 -1.67 7.75
C CYS A 188 5.74 -2.29 6.58
N ALA A 189 5.27 -3.40 5.99
CA ALA A 189 5.89 -4.02 4.83
C ALA A 189 5.89 -3.07 3.62
N ASP A 190 4.77 -2.41 3.32
CA ASP A 190 4.67 -1.39 2.28
C ASP A 190 5.67 -0.23 2.51
N PHE A 191 5.73 0.31 3.73
CA PHE A 191 6.70 1.33 4.12
C PHE A 191 8.15 0.87 3.92
N LEU A 192 8.49 -0.34 4.36
CA LEU A 192 9.86 -0.89 4.24
C LEU A 192 10.24 -1.07 2.77
N THR A 193 9.33 -1.56 1.93
CA THR A 193 9.57 -1.70 0.50
C THR A 193 9.75 -0.34 -0.18
N LYS A 194 8.96 0.68 0.17
CA LYS A 194 9.14 2.06 -0.35
C LYS A 194 10.45 2.70 0.12
N ARG A 195 10.86 2.47 1.37
CA ARG A 195 12.18 2.85 1.87
C ARG A 195 13.29 2.19 1.07
N ASP A 196 13.18 0.88 0.83
CA ASP A 196 14.17 0.08 0.11
C ASP A 196 14.22 0.47 -1.37
N TRP A 197 13.09 0.85 -1.97
CA TRP A 197 13.03 1.46 -3.30
C TRP A 197 13.91 2.71 -3.37
N ALA A 198 13.69 3.68 -2.47
CA ALA A 198 14.46 4.91 -2.46
C ALA A 198 15.97 4.66 -2.27
N ALA A 199 16.32 3.73 -1.38
CA ALA A 199 17.71 3.34 -1.13
C ALA A 199 18.34 2.62 -2.33
N PHE A 200 17.60 1.75 -3.02
CA PHE A 200 18.04 1.07 -4.23
C PHE A 200 18.32 2.06 -5.35
N VAL A 201 17.38 2.98 -5.62
CA VAL A 201 17.52 4.03 -6.64
C VAL A 201 18.78 4.86 -6.38
N LYS A 202 19.05 5.20 -5.12
CA LYS A 202 20.27 5.94 -4.71
C LYS A 202 21.56 5.14 -4.94
N ALA A 203 21.51 3.81 -4.86
CA ALA A 203 22.67 2.92 -5.03
C ALA A 203 22.96 2.54 -6.49
N MET A 204 22.02 2.81 -7.39
CA MET A 204 22.18 2.60 -8.83
C MET A 204 22.83 3.83 -9.48
N PRO A 205 23.72 3.65 -10.47
CA PRO A 205 24.18 4.76 -11.28
C PRO A 205 22.98 5.41 -11.96
N THR A 206 22.97 6.74 -12.00
CA THR A 206 22.07 7.49 -12.88
C THR A 206 22.28 7.01 -14.30
N ALA A 207 21.20 6.82 -15.06
CA ALA A 207 21.31 6.54 -16.48
C ALA A 207 22.15 7.65 -17.17
N PRO A 208 22.73 7.39 -18.36
CA PRO A 208 23.53 8.38 -19.10
C PRO A 208 22.84 9.74 -19.30
N GLU A 209 21.51 9.79 -19.17
CA GLU A 209 20.64 10.96 -19.33
C GLU A 209 20.17 11.60 -18.02
N GLY A 210 20.69 11.15 -16.86
CA GLY A 210 20.36 11.70 -15.54
C GLY A 210 19.13 11.10 -14.86
N GLU A 211 18.39 10.20 -15.51
CA GLU A 211 17.22 9.55 -14.91
C GLU A 211 17.58 8.41 -13.94
N PRO A 212 16.87 8.28 -12.80
CA PRO A 212 17.09 7.20 -11.85
C PRO A 212 16.61 5.85 -12.41
N VAL A 213 17.38 4.78 -12.15
CA VAL A 213 16.97 3.41 -12.51
C VAL A 213 15.96 2.90 -11.48
N ALA A 214 14.69 2.76 -11.88
CA ALA A 214 13.64 2.20 -11.03
C ALA A 214 13.86 0.68 -10.79
N PRO A 215 13.72 0.20 -9.54
CA PRO A 215 13.79 -1.23 -9.24
C PRO A 215 12.58 -2.01 -9.77
N SER A 216 12.81 -3.28 -10.13
CA SER A 216 11.73 -4.27 -10.30
C SER A 216 11.30 -4.88 -8.96
N TYR A 217 10.15 -5.57 -8.92
CA TYR A 217 9.76 -6.38 -7.76
C TYR A 217 10.78 -7.43 -7.37
N LEU A 218 11.50 -8.01 -8.35
CA LEU A 218 12.63 -8.88 -8.08
C LEU A 218 13.74 -8.15 -7.33
N ASN A 219 14.09 -6.92 -7.75
CA ASN A 219 15.10 -6.13 -7.07
C ASN A 219 14.68 -5.73 -5.66
N LEU A 220 13.41 -5.38 -5.44
CA LEU A 220 12.87 -5.08 -4.11
C LEU A 220 12.82 -6.33 -3.21
N PHE A 221 12.50 -7.50 -3.78
CA PHE A 221 12.52 -8.76 -3.05
C PHE A 221 13.95 -9.13 -2.65
N GLN A 222 14.90 -9.00 -3.56
CA GLN A 222 16.33 -9.17 -3.25
C GLN A 222 16.77 -8.14 -2.20
N ALA A 223 16.33 -6.87 -2.29
CA ALA A 223 16.62 -5.86 -1.28
C ALA A 223 16.09 -6.26 0.10
N ARG A 224 14.91 -6.88 0.19
CA ARG A 224 14.38 -7.42 1.46
C ARG A 224 15.26 -8.55 2.03
N LEU A 225 15.90 -9.35 1.17
CA LEU A 225 16.75 -10.48 1.58
C LEU A 225 18.17 -10.06 1.99
N ILE A 226 18.79 -9.13 1.25
CA ILE A 226 20.23 -8.81 1.37
C ILE A 226 20.54 -7.32 1.55
N GLY A 227 19.52 -6.48 1.61
CA GLY A 227 19.64 -5.03 1.67
C GLY A 227 19.68 -4.35 0.29
N PRO A 228 19.19 -3.10 0.17
CA PRO A 228 19.04 -2.41 -1.10
C PRO A 228 20.35 -2.12 -1.84
N ALA A 229 21.43 -1.82 -1.11
CA ALA A 229 22.75 -1.58 -1.72
C ALA A 229 23.33 -2.84 -2.38
N ALA A 230 23.21 -3.98 -1.71
CA ALA A 230 23.66 -5.26 -2.25
C ALA A 230 22.79 -5.72 -3.44
N ALA A 231 21.47 -5.53 -3.35
CA ALA A 231 20.56 -5.81 -4.47
C ALA A 231 20.86 -4.95 -5.71
N ALA A 232 21.18 -3.66 -5.52
CA ALA A 232 21.61 -2.79 -6.60
C ALA A 232 22.91 -3.27 -7.24
N GLU A 233 23.86 -3.75 -6.45
CA GLU A 233 25.11 -4.32 -6.98
C GLU A 233 24.88 -5.62 -7.76
N ILE A 234 24.01 -6.50 -7.27
CA ILE A 234 23.57 -7.69 -8.03
C ILE A 234 22.97 -7.30 -9.37
N ALA A 235 22.07 -6.31 -9.41
CA ALA A 235 21.46 -5.84 -10.65
C ALA A 235 22.51 -5.34 -11.67
N LYS A 236 23.56 -4.65 -11.21
CA LYS A 236 24.68 -4.21 -12.07
C LYS A 236 25.49 -5.40 -12.61
N VAL A 237 25.78 -6.39 -11.75
CA VAL A 237 26.58 -7.56 -12.09
C VAL A 237 25.85 -8.46 -13.08
N VAL A 238 24.53 -8.67 -12.92
CA VAL A 238 23.70 -9.42 -13.87
C VAL A 238 23.69 -8.76 -15.25
N GLY A 239 23.74 -7.43 -15.31
CA GLY A 239 23.83 -6.67 -16.56
C GLY A 239 25.19 -6.72 -17.26
N ALA A 240 26.25 -7.17 -16.59
CA ALA A 240 27.62 -7.17 -17.09
C ALA A 240 28.00 -8.51 -17.76
N THR A 241 28.77 -8.45 -18.86
CA THR A 241 29.23 -9.66 -19.57
C THR A 241 30.11 -10.53 -18.66
N GLY A 242 29.67 -11.76 -18.36
CA GLY A 242 30.40 -12.70 -17.51
C GLY A 242 30.24 -12.48 -16.00
N GLY A 243 29.50 -11.45 -15.57
CA GLY A 243 29.31 -11.12 -14.15
C GLY A 243 28.53 -12.16 -13.34
N GLY A 244 27.67 -12.94 -14.00
CA GLY A 244 26.83 -13.94 -13.33
C GLY A 244 27.58 -15.04 -12.56
N GLN A 245 28.88 -15.27 -12.84
CA GLN A 245 29.72 -16.25 -12.14
C GLN A 245 30.29 -15.75 -10.80
N GLN A 246 30.26 -14.43 -10.55
CA GLN A 246 30.64 -13.86 -9.26
C GLN A 246 29.73 -14.42 -8.16
N THR A 247 30.26 -14.64 -6.95
CA THR A 247 29.44 -15.08 -5.81
C THR A 247 28.68 -13.93 -5.15
N VAL A 248 27.54 -14.22 -4.54
CA VAL A 248 26.70 -13.22 -3.87
C VAL A 248 27.45 -12.50 -2.74
N ASP A 249 28.30 -13.19 -1.98
CA ASP A 249 29.11 -12.56 -0.93
C ASP A 249 30.14 -11.57 -1.51
N THR A 250 30.73 -11.90 -2.66
CA THR A 250 31.63 -10.97 -3.35
C THR A 250 30.86 -9.73 -3.81
N ALA A 251 29.63 -9.89 -4.33
CA ALA A 251 28.78 -8.75 -4.70
C ALA A 251 28.40 -7.89 -3.48
N MET A 252 28.06 -8.49 -2.34
CA MET A 252 27.80 -7.75 -1.09
C MET A 252 29.04 -6.97 -0.61
N ARG A 253 30.24 -7.55 -0.71
CA ARG A 253 31.50 -6.82 -0.39
C ARG A 253 31.72 -5.64 -1.33
N SER A 254 31.47 -5.80 -2.63
CA SER A 254 31.55 -4.70 -3.61
C SER A 254 30.54 -3.59 -3.32
N ALA A 255 29.37 -3.93 -2.78
CA ALA A 255 28.38 -2.97 -2.30
C ALA A 255 28.76 -2.27 -0.97
N GLY A 256 29.92 -2.59 -0.39
CA GLY A 256 30.41 -2.00 0.86
C GLY A 256 29.85 -2.61 2.13
N ILE A 257 29.20 -3.78 2.06
CA ILE A 257 28.64 -4.45 3.24
C ILE A 257 29.79 -5.06 4.08
N PRO A 258 29.87 -4.79 5.40
CA PRO A 258 30.89 -5.33 6.27
C PRO A 258 30.88 -6.87 6.33
N ALA A 259 32.05 -7.49 6.46
CA ALA A 259 32.18 -8.95 6.50
C ALA A 259 31.34 -9.61 7.62
N GLY A 260 31.28 -9.00 8.80
CA GLY A 260 30.46 -9.51 9.90
C GLY A 260 28.95 -9.48 9.62
N GLU A 261 28.48 -8.48 8.87
CA GLU A 261 27.07 -8.42 8.45
C GLU A 261 26.77 -9.47 7.38
N ILE A 262 27.69 -9.68 6.45
CA ILE A 262 27.60 -10.76 5.44
C ILE A 262 27.51 -12.12 6.11
N ASP A 263 28.35 -12.40 7.11
CA ASP A 263 28.34 -13.67 7.84
C ASP A 263 27.02 -13.87 8.62
N ALA A 264 26.53 -12.80 9.26
CA ALA A 264 25.26 -12.84 9.97
C ALA A 264 24.07 -13.03 9.02
N LEU A 265 24.09 -12.43 7.82
CA LEU A 265 23.12 -12.67 6.75
C LEU A 265 23.23 -14.10 6.20
N ALA A 266 24.44 -14.62 6.03
CA ALA A 266 24.69 -15.99 5.56
C ALA A 266 24.06 -17.04 6.49
N THR A 267 24.04 -16.77 7.79
CA THR A 267 23.34 -17.59 8.79
C THR A 267 21.83 -17.39 8.69
N ARG A 268 21.35 -16.15 8.69
CA ARG A 268 19.92 -15.80 8.69
C ARG A 268 19.16 -16.23 7.44
N ARG A 269 19.82 -16.15 6.29
CA ARG A 269 19.25 -16.33 4.95
C ARG A 269 19.97 -17.45 4.17
N ALA A 270 20.47 -18.47 4.88
CA ALA A 270 21.24 -19.56 4.29
C ALA A 270 20.54 -20.23 3.10
N LYS A 271 19.22 -20.44 3.16
CA LYS A 271 18.41 -21.03 2.07
C LYS A 271 18.52 -20.25 0.76
N TRP A 272 18.65 -18.93 0.86
CA TRP A 272 18.75 -18.01 -0.27
C TRP A 272 20.18 -17.86 -0.74
N LEU A 273 21.11 -17.67 0.20
CA LEU A 273 22.48 -17.27 -0.11
C LEU A 273 23.41 -18.44 -0.44
N LYS A 274 23.05 -19.66 -0.01
CA LYS A 274 23.86 -20.86 -0.19
C LYS A 274 23.13 -21.95 -0.95
N LYS A 275 23.91 -22.79 -1.63
CA LYS A 275 23.50 -24.05 -2.25
C LYS A 275 24.53 -25.10 -1.85
N ASP A 276 24.07 -26.18 -1.23
CA ASP A 276 24.93 -27.27 -0.74
C ASP A 276 26.07 -26.77 0.18
N GLY A 277 25.77 -25.78 1.02
CA GLY A 277 26.73 -25.18 1.97
C GLY A 277 27.71 -24.17 1.37
N THR A 278 27.72 -23.98 0.05
CA THR A 278 28.57 -23.01 -0.66
C THR A 278 27.78 -21.78 -1.09
N TRP A 279 28.45 -20.63 -1.24
CA TRP A 279 27.81 -19.41 -1.72
C TRP A 279 27.29 -19.59 -3.14
N ARG A 280 26.06 -19.12 -3.39
CA ARG A 280 25.53 -19.07 -4.75
C ARG A 280 26.31 -18.09 -5.59
N THR A 281 26.36 -18.38 -6.89
CA THR A 281 26.69 -17.37 -7.89
C THR A 281 25.58 -16.33 -7.97
N VAL A 282 25.87 -15.14 -8.47
CA VAL A 282 24.90 -14.08 -8.69
C VAL A 282 23.82 -14.55 -9.65
N ALA A 283 24.17 -15.27 -10.72
CA ALA A 283 23.19 -15.84 -11.64
C ALA A 283 22.27 -16.88 -10.97
N ASP A 284 22.84 -17.77 -10.14
CA ASP A 284 22.04 -18.77 -9.42
C ASP A 284 21.13 -18.16 -8.36
N PHE A 285 21.59 -17.09 -7.69
CA PHE A 285 20.78 -16.34 -6.73
C PHE A 285 19.64 -15.60 -7.44
N ASP A 286 19.94 -14.88 -8.52
CA ASP A 286 18.96 -14.12 -9.29
C ASP A 286 17.84 -15.05 -9.81
N ALA A 287 18.21 -16.13 -10.51
CA ALA A 287 17.25 -17.11 -11.02
C ALA A 287 16.44 -17.82 -9.91
N HIS A 288 17.08 -18.10 -8.76
CA HIS A 288 16.39 -18.70 -7.62
C HIS A 288 15.36 -17.74 -7.03
N THR A 289 15.74 -16.48 -6.81
CA THR A 289 14.84 -15.44 -6.29
C THR A 289 13.73 -15.07 -7.27
N GLU A 290 14.01 -15.03 -8.57
CA GLU A 290 13.02 -14.79 -9.63
C GLU A 290 11.96 -15.88 -9.63
N THR A 291 12.40 -17.15 -9.62
CA THR A 291 11.48 -18.30 -9.59
C THR A 291 10.61 -18.27 -8.35
N THR A 292 11.20 -18.06 -7.16
CA THR A 292 10.42 -18.04 -5.92
C THR A 292 9.48 -16.85 -5.83
N LEU A 293 9.90 -15.67 -6.30
CA LEU A 293 9.02 -14.51 -6.34
C LEU A 293 7.86 -14.70 -7.31
N ARG A 294 8.10 -15.25 -8.51
CA ARG A 294 7.05 -15.58 -9.47
C ARG A 294 6.02 -16.55 -8.88
N ASP A 295 6.48 -17.61 -8.22
CA ASP A 295 5.59 -18.58 -7.59
C ASP A 295 4.81 -17.95 -6.41
N GLY A 296 5.44 -17.03 -5.66
CA GLY A 296 4.78 -16.25 -4.62
C GLY A 296 3.73 -15.29 -5.16
N LEU A 297 4.00 -14.60 -6.26
CA LEU A 297 3.06 -13.70 -6.95
C LEU A 297 1.86 -14.47 -7.49
N LEU A 298 2.09 -15.64 -8.08
CA LEU A 298 1.02 -16.55 -8.51
C LEU A 298 0.09 -16.92 -7.36
N HIS A 299 0.64 -17.35 -6.22
CA HIS A 299 -0.15 -17.67 -5.04
C HIS A 299 -0.87 -16.43 -4.49
N GLY A 300 -0.22 -15.26 -4.48
CA GLY A 300 -0.84 -14.00 -4.08
C GLY A 300 -2.04 -13.63 -4.95
N HIS A 301 -1.90 -13.79 -6.27
CA HIS A 301 -2.98 -13.59 -7.22
C HIS A 301 -4.13 -14.59 -7.03
N GLU A 302 -3.83 -15.88 -6.85
CA GLU A 302 -4.84 -16.91 -6.54
C GLU A 302 -5.66 -16.54 -5.29
N LEU A 303 -4.99 -16.07 -4.24
CA LEU A 303 -5.65 -15.60 -3.03
C LEU A 303 -6.53 -14.37 -3.30
N LEU A 304 -6.07 -13.40 -4.08
CA LEU A 304 -6.87 -12.23 -4.46
C LEU A 304 -8.10 -12.63 -5.27
N VAL A 305 -7.97 -13.52 -6.26
CA VAL A 305 -9.12 -14.04 -7.02
C VAL A 305 -10.10 -14.76 -6.09
N GLN A 306 -9.59 -15.54 -5.13
CA GLN A 306 -10.43 -16.30 -4.22
C GLN A 306 -11.17 -15.43 -3.19
N HIS A 307 -10.48 -14.43 -2.63
CA HIS A 307 -10.93 -13.70 -1.44
C HIS A 307 -11.31 -12.25 -1.72
N PHE A 308 -10.96 -11.71 -2.88
CA PHE A 308 -11.36 -10.40 -3.35
C PHE A 308 -11.49 -10.36 -4.88
N PRO A 309 -12.33 -11.21 -5.49
CA PRO A 309 -12.45 -11.32 -6.95
C PRO A 309 -12.77 -9.99 -7.64
N ASP A 310 -13.51 -9.14 -6.95
CA ASP A 310 -13.91 -7.80 -7.39
C ASP A 310 -12.75 -6.80 -7.50
N PHE A 311 -11.64 -7.05 -6.80
CA PHE A 311 -10.41 -6.28 -6.91
C PHE A 311 -9.60 -6.68 -8.14
N VAL A 312 -9.64 -7.96 -8.50
CA VAL A 312 -8.96 -8.54 -9.67
C VAL A 312 -9.84 -8.42 -10.91
N ILE A 313 -10.50 -7.27 -11.11
CA ILE A 313 -11.46 -7.05 -12.21
C ILE A 313 -10.89 -7.65 -13.49
N ALA A 314 -11.57 -8.63 -14.07
CA ALA A 314 -11.15 -9.18 -15.36
C ALA A 314 -11.11 -8.03 -16.38
N PRO A 315 -10.10 -7.94 -17.26
CA PRO A 315 -10.11 -6.95 -18.32
C PRO A 315 -11.45 -6.97 -19.03
N SER A 316 -12.06 -5.81 -19.24
CA SER A 316 -13.25 -5.73 -20.10
C SER A 316 -12.93 -6.41 -21.43
N SER A 317 -13.86 -7.17 -22.01
CA SER A 317 -13.67 -7.79 -23.34
C SER A 317 -13.49 -6.77 -24.47
N ASP A 318 -13.70 -5.49 -24.17
CA ASP A 318 -13.52 -4.37 -25.07
C ASP A 318 -12.04 -3.99 -25.20
N ALA A 319 -11.62 -3.61 -26.41
CA ALA A 319 -10.24 -3.20 -26.67
C ALA A 319 -9.87 -1.99 -25.80
N ALA A 320 -8.63 -1.94 -25.32
CA ALA A 320 -8.18 -0.85 -24.47
C ALA A 320 -8.36 0.53 -25.13
N PRO A 321 -8.73 1.59 -24.39
CA PRO A 321 -8.93 2.93 -24.95
C PRO A 321 -7.70 3.45 -25.73
N TRP A 322 -6.49 3.21 -25.21
CA TRP A 322 -5.22 3.57 -25.86
C TRP A 322 -4.91 2.77 -27.12
N PHE A 323 -5.52 1.60 -27.29
CA PHE A 323 -5.33 0.80 -28.49
C PHE A 323 -5.95 1.46 -29.73
N GLY A 324 -6.97 2.31 -29.55
CA GLY A 324 -7.51 3.15 -30.62
C GLY A 324 -6.48 4.13 -31.17
N VAL A 325 -5.70 4.77 -30.29
CA VAL A 325 -4.61 5.68 -30.68
C VAL A 325 -3.52 4.91 -31.44
N ALA A 326 -3.09 3.77 -30.92
CA ALA A 326 -2.09 2.92 -31.58
C ALA A 326 -2.55 2.46 -32.97
N SER A 327 -3.82 2.09 -33.12
CA SER A 327 -4.40 1.67 -34.40
C SER A 327 -4.47 2.82 -35.41
N LYS A 328 -4.75 4.04 -34.94
CA LYS A 328 -4.71 5.25 -35.77
C LYS A 328 -3.28 5.53 -36.24
N GLU A 329 -2.30 5.50 -35.35
CA GLU A 329 -0.90 5.72 -35.74
C GLU A 329 -0.43 4.67 -36.76
N MET A 330 -0.77 3.39 -36.60
CA MET A 330 -0.48 2.38 -37.63
C MET A 330 -1.05 2.74 -39.01
N THR A 331 -2.26 3.30 -39.04
CA THR A 331 -2.91 3.74 -40.28
C THR A 331 -2.20 4.95 -40.89
N ASP A 332 -1.84 5.93 -40.06
CA ASP A 332 -1.12 7.13 -40.48
C ASP A 332 0.28 6.77 -41.03
N TRP A 333 1.00 5.86 -40.35
CA TRP A 333 2.32 5.38 -40.79
C TRP A 333 2.27 4.54 -42.07
N ALA A 334 1.15 3.85 -42.33
CA ALA A 334 0.94 3.14 -43.58
C ALA A 334 0.49 4.06 -44.73
N SER A 335 0.08 5.30 -44.45
CA SER A 335 -0.43 6.24 -45.45
C SER A 335 0.72 6.83 -46.29
N PRO A 336 0.73 6.63 -47.61
CA PRO A 336 1.73 7.26 -48.48
C PRO A 336 1.66 8.80 -48.48
N ALA A 337 0.54 9.38 -48.06
CA ALA A 337 0.35 10.83 -48.01
C ALA A 337 1.08 11.49 -46.84
N GLU A 338 1.37 10.74 -45.77
CA GLU A 338 2.02 11.26 -44.56
C GLU A 338 3.56 11.19 -44.62
N ASP A 339 4.11 10.39 -45.56
CA ASP A 339 5.55 10.16 -45.75
C ASP A 339 6.29 9.83 -44.43
N LEU A 340 5.72 8.91 -43.64
CA LEU A 340 6.25 8.55 -42.33
C LEU A 340 7.20 7.34 -42.42
N SER A 341 8.46 7.60 -42.10
CA SER A 341 9.52 6.62 -41.82
C SER A 341 10.52 7.21 -40.83
N GLU A 342 11.31 6.40 -40.11
CA GLU A 342 12.36 6.90 -39.19
C GLU A 342 13.43 7.74 -39.91
N THR A 343 13.53 7.67 -41.24
CA THR A 343 14.48 8.45 -42.06
C THR A 343 13.86 9.69 -42.69
N SER A 344 12.55 9.70 -42.95
CA SER A 344 11.81 10.87 -43.43
C SER A 344 11.89 12.05 -42.44
N GLU A 345 11.72 13.29 -42.92
CA GLU A 345 11.64 14.44 -42.00
C GLU A 345 10.36 14.39 -41.15
N ALA A 346 9.24 14.01 -41.76
CA ALA A 346 7.94 13.91 -41.08
C ALA A 346 7.96 12.84 -39.98
N GLY A 347 8.47 11.64 -40.27
CA GLY A 347 8.58 10.56 -39.28
C GLY A 347 9.60 10.85 -38.18
N ARG A 348 10.74 11.50 -38.48
CA ARG A 348 11.68 11.96 -37.44
C ARG A 348 11.02 12.94 -36.48
N LYS A 349 10.28 13.93 -36.99
CA LYS A 349 9.52 14.87 -36.14
C LYS A 349 8.42 14.17 -35.36
N ARG A 350 7.70 13.23 -35.97
CA ARG A 350 6.67 12.43 -35.30
C ARG A 350 7.26 11.70 -34.08
N ILE A 351 8.42 11.06 -34.25
CA ILE A 351 9.10 10.35 -33.18
C ILE A 351 9.65 11.32 -32.11
N THR A 352 10.51 12.26 -32.49
CA THR A 352 11.24 13.08 -31.49
C THR A 352 10.41 14.19 -30.88
N GLN A 353 9.42 14.73 -31.60
CA GLN A 353 8.61 15.87 -31.17
C GLN A 353 7.17 15.52 -30.77
N GLN A 354 6.76 14.25 -30.88
CA GLN A 354 5.47 13.80 -30.35
C GLN A 354 5.65 12.60 -29.43
N TYR A 355 6.23 11.50 -29.91
CA TYR A 355 6.32 10.29 -29.09
C TYR A 355 7.21 10.48 -27.86
N PHE A 356 8.42 11.00 -28.06
CA PHE A 356 9.33 11.27 -26.95
C PHE A 356 8.87 12.40 -26.02
N MET A 357 7.98 13.29 -26.47
CA MET A 357 7.38 14.32 -25.61
C MET A 357 6.43 13.74 -24.57
N ALA A 358 5.90 12.54 -24.80
CA ALA A 358 5.12 11.80 -23.80
C ALA A 358 6.00 11.08 -22.76
N THR A 359 7.32 11.25 -22.81
CA THR A 359 8.28 10.70 -21.85
C THR A 359 9.12 11.82 -21.23
N SER A 360 9.88 11.53 -20.20
CA SER A 360 10.86 12.47 -19.62
C SER A 360 12.16 12.59 -20.43
N TYR A 361 12.37 11.74 -21.44
CA TYR A 361 13.56 11.74 -22.30
C TYR A 361 13.24 12.30 -23.69
N HIS A 362 14.05 13.26 -24.15
CA HIS A 362 13.80 14.01 -25.37
C HIS A 362 15.03 14.04 -26.29
N PRO A 363 15.27 12.97 -27.08
CA PRO A 363 16.42 12.90 -27.96
C PRO A 363 16.26 13.77 -29.21
N ASP A 364 17.37 14.37 -29.65
CA ASP A 364 17.43 15.17 -30.88
C ASP A 364 17.49 14.32 -32.17
N ARG A 365 17.67 13.00 -32.03
CA ARG A 365 17.75 12.02 -33.11
C ARG A 365 16.81 10.85 -32.84
N VAL A 366 16.46 10.11 -33.89
CA VAL A 366 15.69 8.87 -33.71
C VAL A 366 16.58 7.81 -33.08
N GLU A 367 16.18 7.39 -31.88
CA GLU A 367 16.73 6.24 -31.14
C GLU A 367 15.65 5.17 -30.98
N HIS A 368 15.91 4.09 -30.24
CA HIS A 368 14.88 3.08 -29.98
C HIS A 368 13.64 3.69 -29.31
N TRP A 369 12.53 3.73 -30.05
CA TRP A 369 11.37 4.55 -29.70
C TRP A 369 10.11 3.73 -29.35
N CYS A 370 10.23 2.40 -29.24
CA CYS A 370 9.11 1.53 -28.89
C CYS A 370 8.43 1.89 -27.56
N GLY A 371 9.20 2.26 -26.52
CA GLY A 371 8.64 2.71 -25.24
C GLY A 371 7.96 4.08 -25.33
N ALA A 372 8.56 5.01 -26.06
CA ALA A 372 7.97 6.34 -26.31
C ALA A 372 6.65 6.26 -27.09
N PHE A 373 6.53 5.30 -28.00
CA PHE A 373 5.27 5.04 -28.71
C PHE A 373 4.14 4.59 -27.76
N ILE A 374 4.43 3.66 -26.83
CA ILE A 374 3.45 3.23 -25.81
C ILE A 374 3.05 4.42 -24.94
N ALA A 375 4.03 5.21 -24.47
CA ALA A 375 3.78 6.42 -23.67
C ALA A 375 2.85 7.40 -24.38
N TYR A 376 3.10 7.68 -25.65
CA TYR A 376 2.27 8.58 -26.45
C TYR A 376 0.84 8.06 -26.61
N CYS A 377 0.66 6.76 -26.86
CA CYS A 377 -0.68 6.18 -27.00
C CYS A 377 -1.50 6.32 -25.70
N LEU A 378 -0.87 6.16 -24.54
CA LEU A 378 -1.50 6.35 -23.24
C LEU A 378 -1.77 7.84 -22.95
N ALA A 379 -0.76 8.70 -23.14
CA ALA A 379 -0.86 10.14 -22.89
C ALA A 379 -1.86 10.87 -23.81
N SER A 380 -2.14 10.29 -24.99
CA SER A 380 -3.10 10.84 -25.96
C SER A 380 -4.53 10.31 -25.77
N CYS A 381 -4.79 9.56 -24.70
CA CYS A 381 -6.14 9.17 -24.33
C CYS A 381 -6.90 10.33 -23.69
N ASP A 382 -8.20 10.40 -23.93
CA ASP A 382 -9.09 11.38 -23.29
C ASP A 382 -9.35 11.10 -21.80
N ASP A 383 -8.75 10.03 -21.25
CA ASP A 383 -8.84 9.63 -19.85
C ASP A 383 -7.56 10.03 -19.11
N GLN A 384 -7.71 10.94 -18.15
CA GLN A 384 -6.59 11.52 -17.40
C GLN A 384 -5.84 10.48 -16.56
N ALA A 385 -6.52 9.48 -15.99
CA ALA A 385 -5.87 8.45 -15.18
C ALA A 385 -5.00 7.53 -16.06
N ILE A 386 -5.42 7.28 -17.30
CA ILE A 386 -4.61 6.56 -18.28
C ILE A 386 -3.39 7.41 -18.69
N ALA A 387 -3.59 8.71 -18.95
CA ALA A 387 -2.51 9.61 -19.35
C ALA A 387 -1.44 9.78 -18.25
N GLU A 388 -1.85 9.85 -16.98
CA GLU A 388 -0.95 9.95 -15.82
C GLU A 388 -0.28 8.62 -15.47
N SER A 389 -0.78 7.48 -15.99
CA SER A 389 -0.21 6.15 -15.73
C SER A 389 1.14 5.88 -16.42
N VAL A 390 1.64 6.80 -17.25
CA VAL A 390 2.90 6.63 -17.98
C VAL A 390 4.07 6.48 -17.01
N VAL A 391 4.82 5.38 -17.13
CA VAL A 391 5.90 5.06 -16.19
C VAL A 391 7.07 6.06 -16.29
N PRO A 392 7.78 6.33 -15.18
CA PRO A 392 9.07 7.02 -15.23
C PRO A 392 10.06 6.31 -16.16
N GLY A 393 10.78 7.07 -17.00
CA GLY A 393 11.71 6.52 -17.99
C GLY A 393 11.03 5.66 -19.07
N ALA A 394 9.77 5.97 -19.40
CA ALA A 394 8.94 5.27 -20.38
C ALA A 394 9.59 5.05 -21.76
N ALA A 395 10.63 5.79 -22.13
CA ALA A 395 11.41 5.55 -23.33
C ALA A 395 12.00 4.12 -23.38
N LYS A 396 12.32 3.51 -22.22
CA LYS A 396 12.93 2.17 -22.14
C LYS A 396 11.86 1.08 -22.03
N ALA A 397 11.93 0.11 -22.94
CA ALA A 397 11.04 -1.07 -22.93
C ALA A 397 11.01 -1.80 -21.57
N ALA A 398 12.16 -1.91 -20.90
CA ALA A 398 12.28 -2.58 -19.59
C ALA A 398 11.39 -1.98 -18.49
N ASN A 399 11.10 -0.68 -18.53
CA ASN A 399 10.37 0.01 -17.47
C ASN A 399 8.86 -0.34 -17.50
N TRP A 400 8.37 -0.79 -18.66
CA TRP A 400 6.98 -1.23 -18.83
C TRP A 400 6.68 -2.58 -18.18
N ARG A 401 7.70 -3.29 -17.66
CA ARG A 401 7.49 -4.56 -16.95
C ARG A 401 6.68 -4.44 -15.67
N ASN A 402 6.54 -3.25 -15.10
CA ASN A 402 5.79 -3.01 -13.87
C ASN A 402 4.64 -2.00 -14.08
N TRP A 403 4.31 -1.68 -15.33
CA TRP A 403 3.21 -0.77 -15.64
C TRP A 403 1.86 -1.45 -15.39
N GLY A 404 0.83 -0.68 -15.04
CA GLY A 404 -0.53 -1.19 -14.80
C GLY A 404 -0.71 -1.88 -13.44
N ASN A 405 -1.97 -2.14 -13.09
CA ASN A 405 -2.38 -2.80 -11.84
C ASN A 405 -2.77 -4.28 -12.02
N VAL A 406 -2.67 -4.82 -13.23
CA VAL A 406 -2.96 -6.22 -13.52
C VAL A 406 -1.76 -6.87 -14.22
N ASP A 407 -1.23 -7.93 -13.61
CA ASP A 407 -0.25 -8.83 -14.20
C ASP A 407 -0.96 -9.99 -14.92
N LEU A 408 -0.73 -10.14 -16.22
CA LEU A 408 -1.28 -11.23 -17.02
C LEU A 408 -0.19 -12.20 -17.50
N THR A 409 1.05 -12.04 -17.03
CA THR A 409 2.23 -12.74 -17.56
C THR A 409 2.13 -14.26 -17.41
N ALA A 410 1.52 -14.72 -16.32
CA ALA A 410 1.38 -16.15 -16.04
C ALA A 410 0.10 -16.78 -16.61
N GLY A 411 -0.81 -15.97 -17.16
CA GLY A 411 -2.05 -16.43 -17.77
C GLY A 411 -1.84 -17.07 -19.15
N SER A 412 -2.89 -17.71 -19.69
CA SER A 412 -2.83 -18.15 -21.09
C SER A 412 -2.74 -16.95 -22.01
N ILE A 413 -1.89 -17.02 -23.04
CA ILE A 413 -1.82 -16.00 -24.10
C ILE A 413 -3.19 -15.78 -24.78
N ASP A 414 -4.07 -16.79 -24.76
CA ASP A 414 -5.43 -16.71 -25.31
C ASP A 414 -6.34 -15.79 -24.51
N GLN A 415 -5.98 -15.51 -23.25
CA GLN A 415 -6.75 -14.68 -22.33
C GLN A 415 -6.20 -13.26 -22.24
N VAL A 416 -5.09 -12.97 -22.95
CA VAL A 416 -4.51 -11.63 -22.96
C VAL A 416 -5.40 -10.70 -23.79
N PRO A 417 -5.91 -9.60 -23.21
CA PRO A 417 -6.78 -8.67 -23.89
C PRO A 417 -6.01 -7.84 -24.93
N LYS A 418 -6.72 -7.47 -26.00
CA LYS A 418 -6.19 -6.60 -27.04
C LYS A 418 -5.83 -5.22 -26.47
N GLY A 419 -4.57 -4.83 -26.61
CA GLY A 419 -4.03 -3.61 -26.02
C GLY A 419 -3.23 -3.80 -24.74
N ALA A 420 -3.08 -5.02 -24.22
CA ALA A 420 -2.16 -5.28 -23.12
C ALA A 420 -0.72 -4.90 -23.50
N VAL A 421 0.02 -4.31 -22.58
CA VAL A 421 1.43 -3.96 -22.79
C VAL A 421 2.28 -5.20 -22.58
N VAL A 422 2.93 -5.67 -23.65
CA VAL A 422 3.79 -6.86 -23.65
C VAL A 422 5.23 -6.42 -23.74
N THR A 423 6.03 -6.75 -22.72
CA THR A 423 7.47 -6.49 -22.71
C THR A 423 8.22 -7.76 -23.06
N LEU A 424 9.14 -7.67 -24.02
CA LEU A 424 9.96 -8.78 -24.51
C LEU A 424 11.39 -8.74 -23.98
N THR A 425 11.97 -9.92 -23.78
CA THR A 425 13.37 -10.11 -23.45
C THR A 425 14.29 -9.60 -24.56
N LYS A 426 15.51 -9.21 -24.15
CA LYS A 426 16.56 -8.69 -25.03
C LYS A 426 17.02 -9.76 -26.04
N THR A 427 17.24 -9.33 -27.28
CA THR A 427 17.92 -10.09 -28.33
C THR A 427 19.08 -9.25 -28.89
N SER A 428 19.93 -9.82 -29.72
CA SER A 428 21.02 -9.11 -30.40
C SER A 428 20.57 -7.90 -31.21
N ASP A 429 19.31 -7.92 -31.64
CA ASP A 429 18.72 -6.95 -32.58
C ASP A 429 17.79 -5.94 -31.89
N SER A 430 17.64 -6.03 -30.56
CA SER A 430 16.92 -5.06 -29.75
C SER A 430 17.88 -4.23 -28.89
N GLY A 431 17.52 -2.97 -28.63
CA GLY A 431 18.31 -2.08 -27.79
C GLY A 431 18.59 -2.64 -26.39
N PRO A 432 19.41 -1.96 -25.57
CA PRO A 432 19.89 -2.48 -24.29
C PRO A 432 18.77 -2.85 -23.29
N SER A 433 17.54 -2.36 -23.48
CA SER A 433 16.39 -2.55 -22.59
C SER A 433 15.35 -3.60 -23.04
N GLY A 434 15.50 -4.22 -24.22
CA GLY A 434 14.50 -5.17 -24.77
C GLY A 434 13.56 -4.53 -25.79
N HIS A 435 12.30 -4.99 -25.87
CA HIS A 435 11.26 -4.41 -26.72
C HIS A 435 9.89 -4.40 -26.01
N VAL A 436 8.99 -3.48 -26.37
CA VAL A 436 7.64 -3.37 -25.81
C VAL A 436 6.62 -3.09 -26.93
N THR A 437 5.46 -3.72 -26.85
CA THR A 437 4.40 -3.67 -27.87
C THR A 437 3.02 -3.84 -27.22
N PHE A 438 1.95 -3.41 -27.87
CA PHE A 438 0.59 -3.77 -27.48
C PHE A 438 0.21 -5.14 -28.05
N PHE A 439 -0.34 -6.04 -27.23
CA PHE A 439 -0.88 -7.31 -27.69
C PHE A 439 -2.04 -7.10 -28.66
N VAL A 440 -2.04 -7.83 -29.77
CA VAL A 440 -3.15 -7.83 -30.74
C VAL A 440 -3.93 -9.12 -30.69
N ARG A 441 -3.23 -10.25 -30.87
CA ARG A 441 -3.82 -11.61 -30.91
C ARG A 441 -2.72 -12.67 -30.81
N ARG A 442 -3.11 -13.91 -30.50
CA ARG A 442 -2.27 -15.09 -30.68
C ARG A 442 -2.00 -15.37 -32.17
N ASP A 443 -0.81 -15.87 -32.47
CA ASP A 443 -0.35 -16.26 -33.79
C ASP A 443 0.20 -17.69 -33.77
N GLY A 444 -0.67 -18.67 -33.99
CA GLY A 444 -0.30 -20.09 -33.87
C GLY A 444 0.08 -20.50 -32.44
N GLU A 445 0.83 -21.59 -32.31
CA GLU A 445 1.10 -22.18 -30.99
C GLU A 445 2.17 -21.42 -30.20
N SER A 446 3.18 -20.87 -30.87
CA SER A 446 4.41 -20.34 -30.25
C SER A 446 4.59 -18.83 -30.37
N ASN A 447 3.73 -18.12 -31.12
CA ASN A 447 3.87 -16.69 -31.36
C ASN A 447 2.59 -15.90 -30.99
N PHE A 448 2.75 -14.59 -30.90
CA PHE A 448 1.66 -13.62 -30.84
C PHE A 448 1.96 -12.44 -31.78
N ILE A 449 0.93 -11.73 -32.19
CA ILE A 449 1.07 -10.47 -32.92
C ILE A 449 1.02 -9.31 -31.93
N GLY A 450 2.05 -8.46 -31.99
CA GLY A 450 2.12 -7.19 -31.26
C GLY A 450 2.06 -6.00 -32.22
N LEU A 451 1.39 -4.93 -31.81
CA LEU A 451 1.37 -3.63 -32.46
C LEU A 451 2.35 -2.68 -31.77
N GLY A 452 3.32 -2.14 -32.50
CA GLY A 452 4.34 -1.28 -31.94
C GLY A 452 5.16 -0.57 -33.00
N GLY A 453 6.04 0.31 -32.54
CA GLY A 453 7.00 1.01 -33.37
C GLY A 453 8.42 0.54 -33.13
N ASN A 454 9.36 1.01 -33.97
CA ASN A 454 10.80 0.70 -34.02
C ASN A 454 11.16 -0.60 -34.79
N GLN A 455 10.20 -1.45 -35.12
CA GLN A 455 10.41 -2.59 -36.02
C GLN A 455 10.11 -2.18 -37.45
N SER A 456 11.02 -2.50 -38.36
CA SER A 456 10.82 -2.30 -39.81
C SER A 456 10.64 -0.81 -40.21
N ASN A 457 11.23 0.12 -39.46
CA ASN A 457 11.22 1.56 -39.79
C ASN A 457 9.81 2.20 -39.77
N THR A 458 8.86 1.62 -39.03
CA THR A 458 7.45 2.05 -39.02
C THR A 458 6.69 1.62 -37.75
N VAL A 459 5.43 2.07 -37.62
CA VAL A 459 4.44 1.48 -36.69
C VAL A 459 3.71 0.36 -37.42
N THR A 460 3.80 -0.87 -36.94
CA THR A 460 3.17 -2.02 -37.60
C THR A 460 2.85 -3.14 -36.61
N GLU A 461 1.93 -4.01 -37.01
CA GLU A 461 1.80 -5.34 -36.43
C GLU A 461 3.01 -6.22 -36.82
N SER A 462 3.59 -6.90 -35.85
CA SER A 462 4.72 -7.84 -36.04
C SER A 462 4.52 -9.10 -35.19
N SER A 463 5.00 -10.23 -35.68
CA SER A 463 4.94 -11.52 -34.98
C SER A 463 6.14 -11.70 -34.04
N TYR A 464 5.88 -12.12 -32.80
CA TYR A 464 6.87 -12.31 -31.76
C TYR A 464 6.71 -13.66 -31.06
N PRO A 465 7.80 -14.35 -30.68
CA PRO A 465 7.72 -15.56 -29.88
C PRO A 465 7.13 -15.32 -28.48
N ILE A 466 6.15 -16.13 -28.08
CA ILE A 466 5.58 -16.14 -26.73
C ILE A 466 6.67 -16.40 -25.69
N ALA A 467 7.64 -17.26 -26.00
CA ALA A 467 8.78 -17.56 -25.13
C ALA A 467 9.68 -16.35 -24.81
N ARG A 468 9.55 -15.24 -25.54
CA ARG A 468 10.27 -13.99 -25.27
C ARG A 468 9.50 -13.04 -24.35
N ILE A 469 8.27 -13.34 -23.99
CA ILE A 469 7.48 -12.50 -23.09
C ILE A 469 8.17 -12.48 -21.73
N SER A 470 8.54 -11.28 -21.27
CA SER A 470 9.07 -11.03 -19.94
C SER A 470 8.03 -10.45 -18.99
N ALA A 471 7.02 -9.75 -19.53
CA ALA A 471 5.86 -9.28 -18.77
C ALA A 471 4.68 -9.03 -19.72
N VAL A 472 3.45 -9.29 -19.25
CA VAL A 472 2.20 -8.85 -19.87
C VAL A 472 1.44 -8.04 -18.83
N ARG A 473 1.18 -6.78 -19.15
CA ARG A 473 0.61 -5.81 -18.22
C ARG A 473 -0.68 -5.21 -18.75
N TRP A 474 -1.59 -4.96 -17.83
CA TRP A 474 -2.86 -4.31 -18.11
C TRP A 474 -3.18 -3.28 -17.04
N LEU A 475 -3.84 -2.20 -17.47
CA LEU A 475 -4.37 -1.18 -16.57
C LEU A 475 -5.89 -1.28 -16.58
N ASN A 476 -6.45 -1.76 -15.47
CA ASN A 476 -7.83 -1.47 -15.16
C ASN A 476 -7.90 -0.05 -14.62
N VAL A 477 -8.28 0.88 -15.50
CA VAL A 477 -8.90 2.13 -15.06
C VAL A 477 -10.12 1.72 -14.26
N ALA A 478 -10.26 2.22 -13.03
CA ALA A 478 -11.42 1.92 -12.20
C ALA A 478 -12.69 2.30 -12.99
N GLN A 479 -13.33 1.33 -13.65
CA GLN A 479 -14.70 1.49 -14.09
C GLN A 479 -15.50 1.68 -12.81
N ASP A 480 -16.33 2.71 -12.74
CA ASP A 480 -17.25 3.02 -11.64
C ASP A 480 -17.68 1.74 -10.89
N VAL A 481 -16.97 1.41 -9.80
CA VAL A 481 -17.19 0.20 -9.00
C VAL A 481 -18.33 0.50 -8.01
N GLY A 482 -19.45 1.01 -8.52
CA GLY A 482 -20.63 1.41 -7.75
C GLY A 482 -21.49 0.24 -7.26
N GLY A 483 -20.99 -1.00 -7.27
CA GLY A 483 -21.81 -2.20 -7.18
C GLY A 483 -21.43 -3.26 -6.14
N ILE A 484 -20.35 -3.09 -5.38
CA ILE A 484 -19.78 -4.20 -4.59
C ILE A 484 -19.79 -3.81 -3.11
N GLY A 485 -20.79 -4.34 -2.39
CA GLY A 485 -21.05 -4.07 -0.99
C GLY A 485 -19.96 -4.62 -0.07
N PHE A 486 -19.39 -3.73 0.75
CA PHE A 486 -18.39 -4.08 1.75
C PHE A 486 -19.05 -4.59 3.04
N SER A 487 -18.88 -5.89 3.31
CA SER A 487 -18.94 -6.42 4.67
C SER A 487 -17.53 -6.33 5.27
N ARG A 488 -17.28 -5.28 6.05
CA ARG A 488 -16.06 -5.13 6.87
C ARG A 488 -16.44 -5.44 8.32
N GLY A 489 -16.21 -6.68 8.74
CA GLY A 489 -16.47 -7.16 10.11
C GLY A 489 -15.48 -6.60 11.14
N THR A 490 -15.91 -5.53 11.81
CA THR A 490 -15.82 -5.21 13.26
C THR A 490 -14.53 -5.49 14.05
N GLY A 491 -13.92 -4.38 14.49
CA GLY A 491 -13.05 -4.23 15.64
C GLY A 491 -11.99 -3.15 15.35
N ASP A 492 -12.15 -1.87 15.64
CA ASP A 492 -13.15 -1.11 16.40
C ASP A 492 -13.61 0.11 15.59
N MET A 493 -14.81 0.02 15.02
CA MET A 493 -15.75 1.15 15.09
C MET A 493 -16.72 0.75 16.18
N ALA A 494 -16.80 1.52 17.27
CA ALA A 494 -17.92 1.41 18.17
C ALA A 494 -19.21 1.44 17.33
N ALA A 495 -20.05 0.41 17.46
CA ALA A 495 -21.22 0.21 16.63
C ALA A 495 -22.02 1.51 16.50
N ILE A 496 -22.17 2.04 15.27
CA ILE A 496 -23.06 3.17 15.00
C ILE A 496 -24.44 2.75 15.48
N SER A 497 -24.86 3.32 16.61
CA SER A 497 -26.08 2.92 17.30
C SER A 497 -27.30 3.33 16.50
N ASP A 498 -28.46 2.71 16.74
CA ASP A 498 -29.70 3.21 16.13
C ASP A 498 -29.99 4.66 16.53
N GLU A 499 -29.58 5.07 17.73
CA GLU A 499 -29.67 6.47 18.17
C GLU A 499 -28.80 7.40 17.31
N ASP A 500 -27.56 7.02 16.99
CA ASP A 500 -26.69 7.78 16.08
C ASP A 500 -27.32 7.94 14.68
N LYS A 501 -27.96 6.88 14.19
CA LYS A 501 -28.62 6.92 12.88
C LYS A 501 -29.87 7.79 12.90
N VAL A 502 -30.63 7.80 14.00
CA VAL A 502 -31.75 8.74 14.21
C VAL A 502 -31.24 10.18 14.22
N ILE A 503 -30.12 10.44 14.89
CA ILE A 503 -29.48 11.77 14.94
C ILE A 503 -29.03 12.21 13.53
N MET A 504 -28.38 11.32 12.78
CA MET A 504 -27.98 11.63 11.41
C MET A 504 -29.21 11.88 10.51
N ALA A 505 -30.26 11.09 10.62
CA ALA A 505 -31.50 11.27 9.84
C ALA A 505 -32.18 12.61 10.13
N LYS A 506 -32.23 13.01 11.42
CA LYS A 506 -32.70 14.34 11.85
C LYS A 506 -31.84 15.46 11.28
N THR A 507 -30.53 15.25 11.23
CA THR A 507 -29.57 16.20 10.64
C THR A 507 -29.82 16.37 9.14
N LEU A 508 -29.97 15.27 8.39
CA LEU A 508 -30.31 15.32 6.95
C LEU A 508 -31.64 16.00 6.68
N TRP A 509 -32.65 15.78 7.53
CA TRP A 509 -33.92 16.49 7.42
C TRP A 509 -33.75 18.00 7.61
N GLY A 510 -32.88 18.43 8.54
CA GLY A 510 -32.56 19.84 8.73
C GLY A 510 -31.88 20.48 7.52
N GLU A 511 -30.95 19.75 6.90
CA GLU A 511 -30.03 20.28 5.88
C GLU A 511 -30.49 20.08 4.44
N ALA A 512 -31.31 19.07 4.17
CA ALA A 512 -31.61 18.62 2.81
C ALA A 512 -33.07 18.17 2.58
N ARG A 513 -34.02 18.41 3.51
CA ARG A 513 -35.44 17.96 3.32
C ARG A 513 -36.11 18.48 2.04
N SER A 514 -35.69 19.64 1.54
CA SER A 514 -36.24 20.23 0.30
C SER A 514 -35.64 19.65 -0.98
N GLU A 515 -34.60 18.81 -0.87
CA GLU A 515 -34.00 18.15 -2.02
C GLU A 515 -34.93 17.08 -2.59
N GLN A 516 -35.27 17.23 -3.88
CA GLN A 516 -36.11 16.28 -4.61
C GLN A 516 -35.37 14.97 -4.95
N SER A 517 -34.03 15.02 -5.02
CA SER A 517 -33.19 13.86 -5.30
C SER A 517 -32.67 13.24 -4.01
N ASP A 518 -32.80 11.91 -3.88
CA ASP A 518 -32.15 11.15 -2.79
C ASP A 518 -30.63 11.27 -2.87
N GLU A 519 -30.07 11.47 -4.06
CA GLU A 519 -28.62 11.62 -4.25
C GLU A 519 -28.07 12.92 -3.67
N ALA A 520 -28.84 14.01 -3.75
CA ALA A 520 -28.46 15.27 -3.10
C ALA A 520 -28.50 15.18 -1.57
N VAL A 521 -29.46 14.44 -1.02
CA VAL A 521 -29.52 14.15 0.43
C VAL A 521 -28.36 13.23 0.84
N LYS A 522 -28.07 12.20 0.04
CA LYS A 522 -26.94 11.30 0.23
C LYS A 522 -25.60 12.05 0.22
N ALA A 523 -25.45 13.06 -0.64
CA ALA A 523 -24.23 13.86 -0.70
C ALA A 523 -23.99 14.65 0.60
N VAL A 524 -25.03 15.21 1.21
CA VAL A 524 -24.92 15.84 2.55
C VAL A 524 -24.57 14.80 3.62
N GLY A 525 -25.19 13.62 3.58
CA GLY A 525 -24.85 12.52 4.47
C GLY A 525 -23.42 12.02 4.29
N ALA A 526 -22.90 12.06 3.07
CA ALA A 526 -21.57 11.60 2.76
C ALA A 526 -20.52 12.50 3.39
N VAL A 527 -20.76 13.82 3.40
CA VAL A 527 -19.93 14.76 4.15
C VAL A 527 -19.93 14.45 5.65
N ILE A 528 -21.07 14.11 6.26
CA ILE A 528 -21.15 13.75 7.69
C ILE A 528 -20.27 12.54 7.99
N LEU A 529 -20.31 11.50 7.16
CA LEU A 529 -19.52 10.28 7.39
C LEU A 529 -18.05 10.46 6.97
N ASN A 530 -17.74 11.28 5.96
CA ASN A 530 -16.36 11.67 5.64
C ASN A 530 -15.73 12.47 6.79
N ARG A 531 -16.51 13.33 7.44
CA ARG A 531 -16.10 14.02 8.68
C ARG A 531 -15.89 13.04 9.82
N LEU A 532 -16.79 12.07 10.02
CA LEU A 532 -16.61 11.01 11.02
C LEU A 532 -15.30 10.23 10.81
N ALA A 533 -14.91 10.00 9.56
CA ALA A 533 -13.66 9.35 9.19
C ALA A 533 -12.43 10.28 9.20
N SER A 534 -12.62 11.59 9.39
CA SER A 534 -11.55 12.59 9.39
C SER A 534 -11.14 12.98 10.81
N SER A 535 -9.84 13.00 11.08
CA SER A 535 -9.29 13.45 12.36
C SER A 535 -9.58 14.92 12.70
N ARG A 536 -10.06 15.72 11.74
CA ARG A 536 -10.44 17.14 11.94
C ARG A 536 -11.77 17.31 12.67
N TYR A 537 -12.55 16.25 12.80
CA TYR A 537 -13.90 16.26 13.33
C TYR A 537 -14.05 15.24 14.47
N PRO A 538 -15.11 15.35 15.29
CA PRO A 538 -15.38 14.36 16.33
C PRO A 538 -15.48 12.93 15.78
N ASN A 539 -14.97 11.96 16.52
CA ASN A 539 -14.92 10.54 16.14
C ASN A 539 -16.22 9.76 16.43
N THR A 540 -17.34 10.45 16.65
CA THR A 540 -18.66 9.85 16.85
C THR A 540 -19.70 10.53 15.94
N LEU A 541 -20.66 9.76 15.43
CA LEU A 541 -21.64 10.28 14.47
C LEU A 541 -22.52 11.38 15.09
N ALA A 542 -22.99 11.15 16.33
CA ALA A 542 -23.64 12.20 17.12
C ALA A 542 -22.73 13.42 17.36
N GLY A 543 -21.43 13.21 17.59
CA GLY A 543 -20.45 14.28 17.78
C GLY A 543 -20.30 15.15 16.54
N VAL A 544 -20.21 14.57 15.34
CA VAL A 544 -20.17 15.31 14.07
C VAL A 544 -21.48 16.07 13.84
N CYS A 545 -22.62 15.40 13.99
CA CYS A 545 -23.94 16.00 13.73
C CYS A 545 -24.25 17.16 14.68
N ARG A 546 -23.88 17.04 15.96
CA ARG A 546 -24.17 18.03 17.00
C ARG A 546 -23.00 18.97 17.26
N GLN A 547 -21.94 18.92 16.45
CA GLN A 547 -20.81 19.83 16.59
C GLN A 547 -21.30 21.28 16.48
N PRO A 548 -20.98 22.16 17.45
CA PRO A 548 -21.51 23.51 17.47
C PRO A 548 -21.28 24.25 16.16
N LYS A 549 -22.34 24.87 15.61
CA LYS A 549 -22.34 25.68 14.38
C LYS A 549 -22.06 24.92 13.07
N GLN A 550 -21.83 23.60 13.09
CA GLN A 550 -21.64 22.82 11.85
C GLN A 550 -22.96 22.50 11.15
N PHE A 551 -23.98 22.13 11.92
CA PHE A 551 -25.33 21.89 11.43
C PHE A 551 -26.30 22.78 12.21
N SER A 552 -26.73 23.86 11.56
CA SER A 552 -27.47 24.95 12.22
C SER A 552 -28.74 24.49 12.92
N CYS A 553 -29.36 23.42 12.40
CA CYS A 553 -30.59 22.83 12.88
C CYS A 553 -30.53 22.27 14.33
N TRP A 554 -29.33 22.02 14.87
CA TRP A 554 -29.14 21.61 16.27
C TRP A 554 -28.92 22.77 17.24
N ASN A 555 -28.79 24.02 16.77
CA ASN A 555 -28.58 25.16 17.67
C ASN A 555 -29.87 25.51 18.43
N SER A 556 -29.76 25.90 19.70
CA SER A 556 -30.93 26.21 20.57
C SER A 556 -31.84 27.31 20.04
N ASN A 557 -31.32 28.21 19.22
CA ASN A 557 -32.02 29.38 18.69
C ASN A 557 -32.48 29.19 17.23
N ASP A 558 -32.25 28.02 16.63
CA ASP A 558 -32.63 27.76 15.24
C ASP A 558 -34.14 27.39 15.14
N PRO A 559 -34.92 28.00 14.23
CA PRO A 559 -36.34 27.67 14.06
C PRO A 559 -36.62 26.21 13.69
N ASN A 560 -35.63 25.48 13.16
CA ASN A 560 -35.76 24.05 12.87
C ASN A 560 -35.54 23.17 14.10
N ARG A 561 -34.95 23.67 15.20
CA ARG A 561 -34.65 22.87 16.38
C ARG A 561 -35.91 22.25 17.00
N ALA A 562 -36.94 23.07 17.24
CA ALA A 562 -38.23 22.60 17.74
C ALA A 562 -38.92 21.61 16.77
N LYS A 563 -38.70 21.76 15.46
CA LYS A 563 -39.24 20.85 14.44
C LYS A 563 -38.52 19.51 14.43
N ILE A 564 -37.20 19.51 14.58
CA ILE A 564 -36.39 18.29 14.70
C ILE A 564 -36.71 17.53 15.99
N ASP A 565 -36.91 18.24 17.10
CA ASP A 565 -37.29 17.64 18.38
C ASP A 565 -38.69 17.00 18.30
N ALA A 566 -39.61 17.62 17.55
CA ALA A 566 -40.97 17.08 17.31
C ALA A 566 -41.06 15.99 16.23
N LEU A 567 -40.06 15.87 15.34
CA LEU A 567 -40.03 14.92 14.23
C LEU A 567 -40.08 13.48 14.75
N GLN A 568 -41.13 12.75 14.38
CA GLN A 568 -41.40 11.37 14.80
C GLN A 568 -40.84 10.38 13.78
N GLU A 569 -40.51 9.17 14.24
CA GLU A 569 -39.99 8.13 13.36
C GLU A 569 -41.01 7.61 12.32
N THR A 570 -42.30 7.88 12.57
CA THR A 570 -43.41 7.55 11.66
C THR A 570 -43.65 8.60 10.58
N ASP A 571 -42.99 9.77 10.64
CA ASP A 571 -43.15 10.83 9.65
C ASP A 571 -42.53 10.42 8.31
N ARG A 572 -43.26 10.65 7.20
CA ARG A 572 -42.82 10.23 5.85
C ARG A 572 -41.42 10.73 5.49
N ASP A 573 -41.13 11.99 5.81
CA ASP A 573 -39.83 12.58 5.52
C ASP A 573 -38.73 11.97 6.38
N PHE A 574 -39.01 11.68 7.66
CA PHE A 574 -38.05 11.00 8.53
C PHE A 574 -37.75 9.58 8.03
N ILE A 575 -38.77 8.82 7.64
CA ILE A 575 -38.61 7.47 7.07
C ILE A 575 -37.70 7.52 5.83
N ARG A 576 -37.89 8.52 4.95
CA ARG A 576 -37.01 8.74 3.79
C ARG A 576 -35.57 9.02 4.23
N MET A 577 -35.35 9.93 5.17
CA MET A 577 -34.00 10.26 5.65
C MET A 577 -33.34 9.06 6.33
N ARG A 578 -34.08 8.32 7.15
CA ARG A 578 -33.59 7.11 7.84
C ARG A 578 -33.17 6.03 6.85
N LYS A 579 -33.98 5.81 5.81
CA LYS A 579 -33.66 4.90 4.71
C LYS A 579 -32.38 5.34 4.00
N ILE A 580 -32.24 6.63 3.68
CA ILE A 580 -31.03 7.17 3.05
C ILE A 580 -29.80 7.01 3.94
N VAL A 581 -29.92 7.24 5.26
CA VAL A 581 -28.84 7.01 6.24
C VAL A 581 -28.43 5.54 6.26
N ASP A 582 -29.38 4.61 6.33
CA ASP A 582 -29.06 3.18 6.33
C ASP A 582 -28.39 2.75 5.02
N GLU A 583 -28.90 3.21 3.88
CA GLU A 583 -28.29 2.96 2.57
C GLU A 583 -26.86 3.51 2.51
N LEU A 584 -26.66 4.75 2.96
CA LEU A 584 -25.36 5.42 2.89
C LEU A 584 -24.32 4.85 3.86
N ILE A 585 -24.74 4.43 5.07
CA ILE A 585 -23.86 3.72 6.00
C ILE A 585 -23.49 2.35 5.43
N ALA A 586 -24.46 1.65 4.81
CA ALA A 586 -24.21 0.36 4.18
C ALA A 586 -23.31 0.46 2.95
N SER A 587 -23.43 1.53 2.15
CA SER A 587 -22.63 1.73 0.93
C SER A 587 -21.32 2.51 1.15
N GLY A 588 -21.17 3.17 2.30
CA GLY A 588 -20.06 4.07 2.62
C GLY A 588 -20.18 5.43 1.92
N PRO A 589 -19.69 6.53 2.53
CA PRO A 589 -19.84 7.87 1.96
C PRO A 589 -19.09 8.09 0.64
N GLN A 590 -18.04 7.30 0.39
CA GLN A 590 -17.22 7.34 -0.81
C GLN A 590 -17.98 6.85 -2.05
N SER A 591 -19.11 6.15 -1.87
CA SER A 591 -20.06 5.85 -2.96
C SER A 591 -20.78 7.09 -3.51
N VAL A 592 -20.63 8.26 -2.86
CA VAL A 592 -21.31 9.51 -3.24
C VAL A 592 -20.34 10.68 -3.37
N LEU A 593 -19.40 10.82 -2.43
CA LEU A 593 -18.38 11.87 -2.43
C LEU A 593 -17.04 11.34 -1.89
N PRO A 594 -15.90 11.66 -2.52
CA PRO A 594 -14.59 11.21 -2.05
C PRO A 594 -14.28 11.76 -0.66
N ALA A 595 -13.40 11.07 0.08
CA ALA A 595 -13.09 11.38 1.48
C ALA A 595 -12.58 12.81 1.73
N SER A 596 -11.98 13.43 0.70
CA SER A 596 -11.49 14.81 0.72
C SER A 596 -12.60 15.87 0.77
N VAL A 597 -13.84 15.51 0.44
CA VAL A 597 -15.00 16.41 0.42
C VAL A 597 -15.63 16.46 1.80
N LEU A 598 -15.26 17.51 2.54
CA LEU A 598 -15.66 17.73 3.93
C LEU A 598 -16.54 18.97 4.12
N HIS A 599 -16.80 19.75 3.06
CA HIS A 599 -17.51 21.01 3.15
C HIS A 599 -18.55 21.14 2.04
N TYR A 600 -19.66 21.78 2.38
CA TYR A 600 -20.68 22.15 1.41
C TYR A 600 -21.41 23.41 1.88
N HIS A 601 -22.04 24.11 0.95
CA HIS A 601 -23.05 25.12 1.26
C HIS A 601 -24.13 25.14 0.18
N THR A 602 -25.31 25.65 0.49
CA THR A 602 -26.36 25.85 -0.52
C THR A 602 -25.89 26.89 -1.55
N ALA A 603 -26.20 26.69 -2.82
CA ALA A 603 -25.77 27.58 -3.90
C ALA A 603 -26.38 28.99 -3.80
N THR A 604 -27.38 29.17 -2.93
CA THR A 604 -28.05 30.45 -2.66
C THR A 604 -27.35 31.30 -1.60
N ILE A 605 -26.38 30.74 -0.87
CA ILE A 605 -25.60 31.47 0.14
C ILE A 605 -24.13 31.57 -0.28
N SER A 606 -23.47 32.65 0.11
CA SER A 606 -22.02 32.81 -0.03
C SER A 606 -21.39 32.60 1.34
N ALA A 607 -20.57 31.56 1.47
CA ALA A 607 -19.81 31.31 2.67
C ALA A 607 -18.42 31.96 2.56
N ASP A 608 -17.98 32.68 3.60
CA ASP A 608 -16.68 33.37 3.55
C ASP A 608 -15.50 32.41 3.34
N TRP A 609 -15.60 31.19 3.87
CA TRP A 609 -14.59 30.15 3.71
C TRP A 609 -14.52 29.54 2.30
N SER A 610 -15.54 29.70 1.45
CA SER A 610 -15.53 29.16 0.08
C SER A 610 -15.03 30.16 -0.96
N ARG A 611 -14.61 31.37 -0.52
CA ARG A 611 -14.18 32.43 -1.44
C ARG A 611 -12.83 32.11 -2.07
N GLY A 612 -12.83 31.91 -3.39
CA GLY A 612 -11.63 31.58 -4.16
C GLY A 612 -11.34 30.08 -4.25
N GLU A 613 -12.16 29.25 -3.60
CA GLU A 613 -11.99 27.81 -3.56
C GLU A 613 -12.79 27.14 -4.69
N PRO A 614 -12.20 26.17 -5.42
CA PRO A 614 -12.88 25.50 -6.51
C PRO A 614 -14.03 24.63 -6.00
N VAL A 615 -15.20 24.75 -6.65
CA VAL A 615 -16.32 23.84 -6.40
C VAL A 615 -15.94 22.46 -6.94
N PHE A 616 -15.87 21.46 -6.06
CA PHE A 616 -15.59 20.07 -6.45
C PHE A 616 -16.73 19.50 -7.31
N ARG A 617 -17.97 19.64 -6.82
CA ARG A 617 -19.17 19.20 -7.53
C ARG A 617 -20.39 19.93 -6.99
N ARG A 618 -21.38 20.16 -7.84
CA ARG A 618 -22.72 20.60 -7.42
C ARG A 618 -23.69 19.44 -7.53
N ILE A 619 -24.39 19.11 -6.45
CA ILE A 619 -25.41 18.05 -6.42
C ILE A 619 -26.67 18.64 -5.78
N GLY A 620 -27.78 18.64 -6.52
CA GLY A 620 -28.99 19.33 -6.09
C GLY A 620 -28.76 20.84 -5.92
N SER A 621 -29.21 21.39 -4.78
CA SER A 621 -29.00 22.80 -4.45
C SER A 621 -27.68 23.11 -3.74
N HIS A 622 -26.78 22.14 -3.53
CA HIS A 622 -25.55 22.31 -2.75
C HIS A 622 -24.28 22.26 -3.61
N ASN A 623 -23.35 23.17 -3.31
CA ASN A 623 -21.98 23.13 -3.82
C ASN A 623 -21.10 22.43 -2.79
N PHE A 624 -20.33 21.44 -3.22
CA PHE A 624 -19.41 20.65 -2.40
C PHE A 624 -17.96 21.03 -2.69
N TYR A 625 -17.10 20.95 -1.67
CA TYR A 625 -15.72 21.42 -1.73
C TYR A 625 -14.78 20.40 -1.09
N ALA A 626 -13.69 20.10 -1.80
CA ALA A 626 -12.62 19.23 -1.34
C ALA A 626 -11.45 20.05 -0.77
N ASN A 627 -10.68 19.47 0.15
CA ASN A 627 -9.37 20.01 0.60
C ASN A 627 -9.39 21.41 1.24
N ILE A 628 -10.54 21.92 1.70
CA ILE A 628 -10.61 23.14 2.50
C ILE A 628 -9.97 22.89 3.86
N ALA A 629 -8.87 23.59 4.17
CA ALA A 629 -8.04 23.42 5.38
C ALA A 629 -8.75 23.77 6.69
#